data_AF-A0A0S8JQP4-F1
#
_entry.id   AF-A0A0S8JQP4-F1
#
_cell.length_a   1.000
_cell.length_b   1.000
_cell.length_c   1.000
_cell.angle_alpha   90.00
_cell.angle_beta   90.00
_cell.angle_gamma   90.00
#
_symmetry.space_group_name_H-M   'P 1'
#
loop_
_entity.id
_entity.type
_entity.pdbx_description
1 polymer ?
#
loop_
_entity_poly.entity_id
_entity_poly.type
_entity_poly.pdbx_seq_one_letter_code
_entity_poly.pdbx_strand_id
1 'polypeptide(L)'
;MRFAVAIVLALHGFAHLVGFVVTWRIATLEEMPYKTTLLAGRVDVRDRGIRGIGILWLAAAVGFFVAGVAVILLLPWWIPFTFCVAVFSLVLCVLGWPDSKIGVFVNVGIFAYLLVAGVLGWLPGVAS
;
A
#
# COMPACT_ATOMS: atom_id res chain seq x y z
N MET A 1 -17.56 2.73 -11.48
CA MET A 1 -16.19 2.20 -11.25
C MET A 1 -15.36 3.03 -10.28
N ARG A 2 -15.30 4.38 -10.37
CA ARG A 2 -14.45 5.21 -9.49
C ARG A 2 -14.54 4.92 -7.98
N PHE A 3 -15.75 4.74 -7.45
CA PHE A 3 -15.94 4.45 -6.02
C PHE A 3 -15.44 3.07 -5.61
N ALA A 4 -15.63 2.06 -6.46
CA ALA A 4 -15.11 0.72 -6.20
C ALA A 4 -13.58 0.71 -6.16
N VAL A 5 -12.93 1.40 -7.11
CA VAL A 5 -11.47 1.59 -7.12
C VAL A 5 -11.02 2.32 -5.86
N ALA A 6 -11.67 3.43 -5.51
CA ALA A 6 -11.34 4.21 -4.32
C ALA A 6 -11.50 3.40 -3.02
N ILE A 7 -12.53 2.56 -2.91
CA ILE A 7 -12.73 1.66 -1.77
C ILE A 7 -11.58 0.64 -1.69
N VAL A 8 -11.18 0.02 -2.80
CA VAL A 8 -10.05 -0.91 -2.83
C VAL A 8 -8.76 -0.22 -2.39
N LEU A 9 -8.47 0.98 -2.92
CA LEU A 9 -7.29 1.75 -2.53
C LEU A 9 -7.35 2.14 -1.05
N ALA A 10 -8.49 2.62 -0.56
CA ALA A 10 -8.66 3.00 0.84
C ALA A 10 -8.52 1.82 1.81
N LEU A 11 -9.11 0.66 1.49
CA LEU A 11 -8.96 -0.56 2.30
C LEU A 11 -7.52 -1.06 2.31
N HIS A 12 -6.83 -1.00 1.16
CA HIS A 12 -5.42 -1.36 1.11
C HIS A 12 -4.56 -0.37 1.91
N GLY A 13 -4.80 0.94 1.77
CA GLY A 13 -4.16 1.98 2.57
C GLY A 13 -4.40 1.80 4.07
N PHE A 14 -5.61 1.44 4.47
CA PHE A 14 -5.94 1.10 5.86
C PHE A 14 -5.11 -0.08 6.37
N ALA A 15 -4.93 -1.13 5.56
CA ALA A 15 -4.11 -2.29 5.95
C ALA A 15 -2.63 -1.90 6.21
N HIS A 16 -2.08 -0.89 5.53
CA HIS A 16 -0.74 -0.37 5.80
C HIS A 16 -0.60 0.27 7.19
N LEU A 17 -1.69 0.75 7.79
CA LEU A 17 -1.67 1.31 9.14
C LEU A 17 -1.27 0.26 10.19
N VAL A 18 -1.56 -1.03 9.95
CA VAL A 18 -1.12 -2.13 10.82
C VAL A 18 0.41 -2.14 10.94
N GLY A 19 1.12 -2.00 9.81
CA GLY A 19 2.58 -1.94 9.79
C GLY A 19 3.14 -0.76 10.60
N PHE A 20 2.50 0.41 10.54
CA PHE A 20 2.86 1.55 11.38
C PHE A 20 2.59 1.30 12.86
N VAL A 21 1.37 0.85 13.20
CA VAL A 21 0.92 0.61 14.58
C VAL A 21 1.82 -0.41 15.29
N VAL A 22 2.15 -1.52 14.62
CA VAL A 22 3.00 -2.58 15.18
C VAL A 22 4.42 -2.06 15.41
N THR A 23 5.04 -1.43 14.41
CA THR A 23 6.44 -0.98 14.52
C THR A 23 6.64 0.16 15.51
N TRP A 24 5.61 0.95 15.77
CA TRP A 24 5.59 1.98 16.80
C TRP A 24 5.06 1.49 18.16
N ARG A 25 4.69 0.21 18.27
CA ARG A 25 4.14 -0.42 19.48
C ARG A 25 2.93 0.33 20.05
N ILE A 26 2.10 0.89 19.17
CA ILE A 26 0.87 1.60 19.56
C ILE A 26 -0.18 0.58 20.05
N ALA A 27 -0.22 -0.59 19.43
CA ALA A 27 -1.04 -1.72 19.86
C ALA A 27 -0.25 -3.02 19.73
N THR A 28 -0.61 -4.02 20.54
CA THR A 28 -0.08 -5.38 20.43
C THR A 28 -1.09 -6.22 19.66
N LEU A 29 -0.66 -6.80 18.55
CA LEU A 29 -1.48 -7.66 17.70
C LEU A 29 -0.88 -9.07 17.71
N GLU A 30 -1.66 -10.06 18.13
CA GLU A 30 -1.18 -11.45 18.24
C GLU A 30 -0.73 -12.01 16.89
N GLU A 31 -1.45 -11.65 15.82
CA GLU A 31 -1.18 -12.11 14.45
C GLU A 31 0.04 -11.43 13.81
N MET A 32 0.43 -10.24 14.30
CA MET A 32 1.57 -9.46 13.80
C MET A 32 2.38 -8.90 14.97
N PRO A 33 3.21 -9.74 15.62
CA PRO A 33 4.02 -9.31 16.74
C PRO A 33 5.10 -8.31 16.31
N TYR A 34 5.47 -7.42 17.23
CA TYR A 34 6.60 -6.52 17.02
C TYR A 34 7.89 -7.31 16.76
N LYS A 35 8.62 -6.94 15.71
CA LYS A 35 9.95 -7.45 15.37
C LYS A 35 10.80 -6.36 14.75
N THR A 36 12.12 -6.44 14.88
CA THR A 36 13.07 -5.50 14.26
C THR A 36 13.67 -6.03 12.96
N THR A 37 13.22 -7.20 12.50
CA THR A 37 13.78 -7.88 11.34
C THR A 37 12.92 -7.75 10.09
N LEU A 38 13.58 -7.68 8.95
CA LEU A 38 13.02 -7.61 7.60
C LEU A 38 13.40 -8.87 6.80
N LEU A 39 12.78 -9.05 5.64
CA LEU A 39 13.08 -10.13 4.68
C LEU A 39 13.08 -11.52 5.33
N ALA A 40 11.98 -11.86 6.01
CA ALA A 40 11.80 -13.10 6.75
C ALA A 40 12.92 -13.37 7.78
N GLY A 41 13.32 -12.34 8.53
CA GLY A 41 14.29 -12.47 9.62
C GLY A 41 15.76 -12.33 9.19
N ARG A 42 16.03 -12.10 7.90
CA ARG A 42 17.41 -12.07 7.36
C ARG A 42 18.16 -10.78 7.65
N VAL A 43 17.46 -9.67 7.87
CA VAL A 43 18.08 -8.35 8.10
C VAL A 43 17.48 -7.74 9.37
N ASP A 44 18.28 -7.56 10.41
CA ASP A 44 17.87 -6.84 11.62
C ASP A 44 18.22 -5.35 11.51
N VAL A 45 17.21 -4.49 11.48
CA VAL A 45 17.36 -3.03 11.38
C VAL A 45 17.33 -2.34 12.75
N ARG A 46 17.19 -3.12 13.83
CA ARG A 46 17.06 -2.65 15.22
C ARG A 46 15.84 -1.74 15.42
N ASP A 47 15.63 -1.29 16.66
CA ASP A 47 14.42 -0.51 17.02
C ASP A 47 14.29 0.82 16.25
N ARG A 48 15.38 1.58 16.09
CA ARG A 48 15.33 2.84 15.33
C ARG A 48 15.00 2.61 13.86
N GLY A 49 15.60 1.58 13.25
CA GLY A 49 15.37 1.26 11.86
C GLY A 49 13.93 0.81 11.61
N ILE A 50 13.38 -0.06 12.47
CA ILE A 50 12.02 -0.56 12.27
C ILE A 50 10.96 0.54 12.46
N ARG A 51 11.17 1.50 13.37
CA ARG A 51 10.29 2.68 13.49
C ARG A 51 10.34 3.57 12.24
N GLY A 52 11.51 3.70 11.63
CA GLY A 52 11.68 4.37 10.34
C GLY A 52 10.89 3.67 9.24
N ILE A 53 10.96 2.34 9.18
CA ILE A 53 10.09 1.52 8.30
C ILE A 53 8.61 1.77 8.61
N GLY A 54 8.23 1.89 9.88
CA GLY A 54 6.88 2.28 10.30
C GLY A 54 6.37 3.57 9.67
N ILE A 55 7.22 4.61 9.61
CA ILE A 55 6.86 5.87 8.95
C ILE A 55 6.64 5.67 7.45
N LEU A 56 7.40 4.77 6.81
CA LEU A 56 7.18 4.41 5.41
C LEU A 56 5.84 3.70 5.21
N TRP A 57 5.44 2.80 6.13
CA TRP A 57 4.10 2.19 6.13
C TRP A 57 2.99 3.25 6.24
N LEU A 58 3.15 4.22 7.15
CA LEU A 58 2.21 5.33 7.29
C LEU A 58 2.14 6.19 6.01
N ALA A 59 3.29 6.47 5.38
CA ALA A 59 3.34 7.21 4.13
C ALA A 59 2.60 6.45 3.00
N ALA A 60 2.75 5.13 2.92
CA ALA A 60 2.00 4.29 1.97
C ALA A 60 0.48 4.35 2.23
N ALA A 61 0.07 4.26 3.50
CA ALA A 61 -1.33 4.38 3.90
C ALA A 61 -1.95 5.69 3.42
N VAL A 62 -1.31 6.82 3.75
CA VAL A 62 -1.74 8.16 3.33
C VAL A 62 -1.75 8.27 1.80
N GLY A 63 -0.71 7.77 1.12
CA GLY A 63 -0.62 7.76 -0.34
C GLY A 63 -1.83 7.07 -0.99
N PHE A 64 -2.25 5.91 -0.48
CA PHE A 64 -3.43 5.21 -1.02
C PHE A 64 -4.75 5.92 -0.72
N PHE A 65 -4.91 6.56 0.43
CA PHE A 65 -6.08 7.41 0.69
C PHE A 65 -6.13 8.60 -0.28
N VAL A 66 -5.00 9.28 -0.50
CA VAL A 66 -4.90 10.38 -1.47
C VAL A 66 -5.23 9.89 -2.88
N ALA A 67 -4.73 8.71 -3.27
CA ALA A 67 -5.05 8.09 -4.55
C ALA A 67 -6.56 7.81 -4.67
N GLY A 68 -7.19 7.25 -3.63
CA GLY A 68 -8.63 7.02 -3.59
C GLY A 68 -9.46 8.30 -3.77
N VAL A 69 -9.09 9.38 -3.07
CA VAL A 69 -9.71 10.70 -3.23
C VAL A 69 -9.50 11.24 -4.65
N ALA A 70 -8.29 11.13 -5.19
CA ALA A 70 -7.96 11.58 -6.54
C ALA A 70 -8.79 10.85 -7.62
N VAL A 71 -9.03 9.55 -7.47
CA VAL A 71 -9.90 8.78 -8.38
C VAL A 71 -11.36 9.22 -8.27
N ILE A 72 -11.87 9.49 -7.05
CA ILE A 72 -13.25 9.98 -6.87
C ILE A 72 -13.45 11.32 -7.59
N LEU A 73 -12.46 12.21 -7.44
CA LEU A 73 -12.45 13.54 -8.03
C LEU A 73 -12.01 13.55 -9.51
N LEU A 74 -11.63 12.39 -10.06
CA LEU A 74 -11.16 12.24 -11.44
C LEU A 74 -9.99 13.17 -11.77
N LEU A 75 -9.07 13.37 -10.83
CA LEU A 75 -7.92 14.25 -11.03
C LEU A 75 -6.96 13.63 -12.07
N PRO A 76 -6.42 14.40 -13.04
CA PRO A 76 -5.69 13.84 -14.18
C PRO A 76 -4.42 13.07 -13.80
N TRP A 77 -3.90 13.29 -12.59
CA TRP A 77 -2.70 12.64 -12.07
C TRP A 77 -2.99 11.36 -11.26
N TRP A 78 -4.25 10.96 -11.09
CA TRP A 78 -4.59 9.84 -10.20
C TRP A 78 -3.93 8.53 -10.62
N ILE A 79 -3.82 8.26 -11.92
CA ILE A 79 -3.20 7.03 -12.47
C ILE A 79 -1.70 6.96 -12.16
N PRO A 80 -0.86 7.91 -12.61
CA PRO A 80 0.57 7.85 -12.34
C PRO A 80 0.89 7.92 -10.85
N PHE A 81 0.10 8.66 -10.07
CA PHE A 81 0.25 8.70 -8.61
C PHE A 81 -0.05 7.35 -7.96
N THR A 82 -1.17 6.71 -8.31
CA THR A 82 -1.53 5.38 -7.79
C THR A 82 -0.46 4.35 -8.13
N PHE A 83 0.08 4.39 -9.36
CA PHE A 83 1.17 3.50 -9.78
C PHE A 83 2.42 3.70 -8.91
N CYS A 84 2.87 4.94 -8.70
CA CYS A 84 4.03 5.24 -7.86
C CYS A 84 3.84 4.77 -6.41
N VAL A 85 2.66 5.03 -5.83
CA VAL A 85 2.33 4.58 -4.47
C VAL A 85 2.30 3.04 -4.39
N ALA A 86 1.75 2.36 -5.40
CA ALA A 86 1.75 0.90 -5.46
C ALA A 86 3.15 0.30 -5.61
N VAL A 87 4.05 0.93 -6.37
CA VAL A 87 5.46 0.48 -6.45
C VAL A 87 6.15 0.61 -5.10
N PHE A 88 6.02 1.77 -4.46
CA PHE A 88 6.55 2.02 -3.12
C PHE A 88 5.99 1.01 -2.10
N SER A 89 4.68 0.79 -2.13
CA SER A 89 3.98 -0.18 -1.30
C SER A 89 4.47 -1.60 -1.52
N LEU A 90 4.64 -2.02 -2.77
CA LEU A 90 5.13 -3.36 -3.10
C LEU A 90 6.52 -3.59 -2.51
N VAL A 91 7.42 -2.61 -2.59
CA VAL A 91 8.76 -2.69 -1.98
C VAL A 91 8.63 -2.90 -0.46
N LEU A 92 7.78 -2.14 0.22
CA LEU A 92 7.53 -2.33 1.66
C LEU A 92 6.96 -3.71 1.97
N CYS A 93 6.02 -4.21 1.18
CA CYS A 93 5.44 -5.54 1.35
C CYS A 93 6.46 -6.66 1.14
N VAL A 94 7.42 -6.49 0.23
CA VAL A 94 8.54 -7.43 0.05
C VAL A 94 9.50 -7.36 1.24
N LEU A 95 9.83 -6.16 1.74
CA LEU A 95 10.68 -5.99 2.92
C LEU A 95 10.03 -6.58 4.19
N GLY A 96 8.72 -6.43 4.35
CA GLY A 96 7.94 -6.96 5.48
C GLY A 96 7.59 -8.45 5.39
N TRP A 97 8.04 -9.14 4.33
CA TRP A 97 7.74 -10.56 4.10
C TRP A 97 8.14 -11.43 5.31
N PRO A 98 7.35 -12.46 5.69
CA PRO A 98 6.13 -12.95 5.03
C PRO A 98 4.81 -12.31 5.49
N ASP A 99 4.83 -11.52 6.56
CA ASP A 99 3.62 -11.02 7.23
C ASP A 99 2.77 -10.16 6.28
N SER A 100 3.43 -9.40 5.40
CA SER A 100 2.79 -8.55 4.39
C SER A 100 2.49 -9.22 3.05
N LYS A 101 2.47 -10.57 2.97
CA LYS A 101 2.22 -11.31 1.71
C LYS A 101 0.92 -10.93 1.00
N ILE A 102 -0.15 -10.65 1.76
CA ILE A 102 -1.44 -10.23 1.18
C ILE A 102 -1.26 -8.90 0.44
N GLY A 103 -0.48 -7.98 1.00
CA GLY A 103 -0.19 -6.70 0.37
C GLY A 103 0.57 -6.83 -0.96
N VAL A 104 1.41 -7.86 -1.12
CA VAL A 104 2.06 -8.17 -2.42
C VAL A 104 1.00 -8.50 -3.47
N PHE A 105 0.06 -9.40 -3.18
CA PHE A 105 -0.99 -9.80 -4.12
C PHE A 105 -1.93 -8.64 -4.45
N VAL A 106 -2.27 -7.81 -3.46
CA VAL A 106 -3.10 -6.61 -3.70
C VAL A 106 -2.39 -5.61 -4.63
N ASN A 107 -1.10 -5.34 -4.43
CA ASN A 107 -0.33 -4.47 -5.32
C ASN A 107 -0.26 -5.02 -6.76
N VAL A 108 -0.04 -6.32 -6.92
CA VAL A 108 -0.09 -6.97 -8.25
C VAL A 108 -1.47 -6.80 -8.89
N GLY A 109 -2.55 -6.96 -8.12
CA GLY A 109 -3.91 -6.70 -8.59
C GLY A 109 -4.14 -5.24 -9.02
N ILE A 110 -3.61 -4.28 -8.27
CA ILE A 110 -3.67 -2.85 -8.64
C ILE A 110 -2.92 -2.61 -9.97
N PHE A 111 -1.72 -3.16 -10.14
CA PHE A 111 -0.99 -3.03 -11.42
C PHE A 111 -1.73 -3.67 -12.59
N ALA A 112 -2.23 -4.89 -12.39
CA ALA A 112 -3.01 -5.59 -13.41
C ALA A 112 -4.26 -4.77 -13.80
N TYR A 113 -4.97 -4.19 -12.82
CA TYR A 113 -6.09 -3.30 -13.08
C TYR A 113 -5.67 -2.06 -13.88
N LEU A 114 -4.65 -1.32 -13.45
CA LEU A 114 -4.20 -0.11 -14.15
C LEU A 114 -3.80 -0.39 -15.60
N LEU A 115 -3.15 -1.51 -15.87
CA LEU A 115 -2.74 -1.93 -17.21
C LEU A 115 -3.92 -2.39 -18.06
N VAL A 116 -4.70 -3.37 -17.58
CA VAL A 116 -5.79 -3.99 -18.35
C VAL A 116 -6.92 -2.99 -18.56
N ALA A 117 -7.38 -2.31 -17.50
CA ALA A 117 -8.42 -1.30 -17.63
C ALA A 117 -7.93 -0.09 -18.46
N GLY A 118 -6.63 0.21 -18.43
CA GLY A 118 -6.03 1.23 -19.29
C GLY A 118 -6.12 0.88 -20.77
N VAL A 119 -5.75 -0.36 -21.13
CA VAL A 119 -5.83 -0.87 -22.51
C VAL A 119 -7.28 -0.93 -23.01
N LEU A 120 -8.23 -1.29 -22.13
CA LEU A 120 -9.64 -1.45 -22.48
C LEU A 120 -10.45 -0.14 -22.40
N GLY A 121 -9.85 0.99 -21.99
CA GLY A 121 -10.55 2.27 -21.82
C GLY A 121 -11.55 2.28 -20.66
N TRP A 122 -11.37 1.43 -19.66
CA TRP A 122 -12.27 1.31 -18.49
C TRP A 122 -11.82 2.15 -17.29
N LEU A 123 -10.67 2.83 -17.39
CA LEU A 123 -10.18 3.68 -16.32
C LEU A 123 -11.11 4.89 -16.10
N PRO A 124 -11.52 5.16 -14.86
CA PRO A 124 -12.34 6.33 -14.55
C PRO A 124 -11.72 7.64 -15.04
N GLY A 125 -12.49 8.41 -15.80
CA GLY A 125 -12.08 9.75 -16.28
C GLY A 125 -11.16 9.73 -17.50
N VAL A 126 -10.85 8.56 -18.06
CA VAL A 126 -10.23 8.43 -19.38
C VAL A 126 -11.37 8.16 -20.36
N ALA A 127 -11.61 9.08 -21.30
CA ALA A 127 -12.61 8.86 -22.34
C ALA A 127 -12.17 7.68 -23.23
N SER A 128 -13.07 6.73 -23.46
CA SER A 128 -12.92 5.65 -24.44
C SER A 128 -13.22 6.13 -25.85
#